data_AF-A0A942GRH6-F1
#
_entry.id   AF-A0A942GRH6-F1
#
_cell.length_a   1.000
_cell.length_b   1.000
_cell.length_c   1.000
_cell.angle_alpha   90.00
_cell.angle_beta   90.00
_cell.angle_gamma   90.00
#
_symmetry.space_group_name_H-M   'P 1'
#
loop_
_entity.id
_entity.type
_entity.pdbx_description
1 polymer ?
#
loop_
_entity_poly.entity_id
_entity_poly.type
_entity_poly.pdbx_seq_one_letter_code
_entity_poly.pdbx_strand_id
1 'polypeptide(L)'
;MHKSYHRLIRHSENEALFHAIELSILAASSPTPLHLHAEGLRGTGKTSVLRAAREITPKIMRISGCLYNCDPGSPHCPSHRGLNAEELAVIGTESISMPYLEISHSAKIATVVGSIDLNRLTDRNGPEAALLPGILAQAHRGIVLVDEINRLADTSPEIADVLLDVMGTKPGRLQIEETGLPLVELPLKVTVWAASNPDEDPGPLDGIRRQLSDRFDICVGVKRPSEISTLVDVLALSSEPYTGSLTTRPKDSANTLANREQAIGLVKVSQEMVNLVAKIYIDYALESLRAAESILFTARMNCAWRGALHADKEDIIVGVHMALRHRVSPEILADILSSLKQKVTPLFTPSSSGPLPEFKRENALDSIKSGSLFTRFFNAFKEPRADQLNQSSGQPGGPHVPDYIQPGLQNRRNVNDAARALSDISPEKIQMVAPPHVARGLAEIPYADRVRSEGDLL
;
A
#
# COMPACT_ATOMS: atom_id res chain seq x y z
N MET A 1 -12.12 8.97 -28.31
CA MET A 1 -11.38 8.23 -29.35
C MET A 1 -10.33 7.38 -28.63
N HIS A 2 -10.64 6.11 -28.32
CA HIS A 2 -9.68 5.24 -27.64
C HIS A 2 -8.65 4.71 -28.64
N LYS A 3 -7.36 4.89 -28.34
CA LYS A 3 -6.26 4.28 -29.09
C LYS A 3 -6.05 2.85 -28.58
N SER A 4 -6.03 1.87 -29.47
CA SER A 4 -5.82 0.48 -29.06
C SER A 4 -4.40 0.26 -28.53
N TYR A 5 -4.27 -0.50 -27.44
CA TYR A 5 -3.00 -0.74 -26.75
C TYR A 5 -1.94 -1.33 -27.68
N HIS A 6 -2.34 -2.27 -28.55
CA HIS A 6 -1.45 -2.93 -29.50
C HIS A 6 -0.97 -2.03 -30.66
N ARG A 7 -1.64 -0.89 -30.88
CA ARG A 7 -1.27 0.13 -31.88
C ARG A 7 -0.40 1.26 -31.30
N LEU A 8 -0.21 1.34 -29.99
CA LEU A 8 0.65 2.37 -29.40
C LEU A 8 2.13 2.08 -29.72
N ILE A 9 2.87 3.11 -30.15
CA ILE A 9 4.30 3.01 -30.41
C ILE A 9 5.05 2.78 -29.11
N ARG A 10 5.83 1.68 -29.08
CA ARG A 10 6.84 1.42 -28.07
C ARG A 10 8.16 2.00 -28.56
N HIS A 11 8.83 2.76 -27.72
CA HIS A 11 10.16 3.32 -27.94
C HIS A 11 10.96 3.28 -26.64
N SER A 12 12.28 3.45 -26.72
CA SER A 12 13.20 3.40 -25.57
C SER A 12 12.70 4.19 -24.34
N GLU A 13 12.25 5.42 -24.55
CA GLU A 13 11.77 6.32 -23.47
C GLU A 13 10.37 5.98 -22.88
N ASN A 14 9.66 4.96 -23.39
CA ASN A 14 8.36 4.51 -22.85
C ASN A 14 8.22 2.98 -22.65
N GLU A 15 9.14 2.16 -23.16
CA GLU A 15 9.04 0.69 -23.13
C GLU A 15 8.91 0.14 -21.70
N ALA A 16 9.61 0.74 -20.74
CA ALA A 16 9.51 0.40 -19.32
C ALA A 16 8.08 0.51 -18.76
N LEU A 17 7.26 1.46 -19.26
CA LEU A 17 5.85 1.57 -18.87
C LEU A 17 5.02 0.41 -19.40
N PHE A 18 5.19 0.03 -20.67
CA PHE A 18 4.48 -1.11 -21.24
C PHE A 18 4.82 -2.39 -20.48
N HIS A 19 6.10 -2.60 -20.21
CA HIS A 19 6.56 -3.75 -19.44
C HIS A 19 5.97 -3.77 -18.01
N ALA A 20 6.07 -2.66 -17.28
CA ALA A 20 5.52 -2.55 -15.92
C ALA A 20 4.00 -2.75 -15.86
N ILE A 21 3.26 -2.27 -16.87
CA ILE A 21 1.82 -2.55 -17.03
C ILE A 21 1.58 -4.05 -17.18
N GLU A 22 2.30 -4.72 -18.08
CA GLU A 22 2.13 -6.16 -18.31
C GLU A 22 2.48 -6.99 -17.05
N LEU A 23 3.51 -6.61 -16.29
CA LEU A 23 3.83 -7.22 -15.00
C LEU A 23 2.72 -7.00 -13.95
N SER A 24 2.11 -5.81 -13.94
CA SER A 24 1.06 -5.44 -12.99
C SER A 24 -0.28 -6.13 -13.30
N ILE A 25 -0.65 -6.28 -14.58
CA ILE A 25 -1.81 -7.08 -14.99
C ILE A 25 -1.59 -8.55 -14.59
N LEU A 26 -0.41 -9.09 -14.85
CA LEU A 26 -0.05 -10.46 -14.47
C LEU A 26 -0.19 -10.67 -12.95
N ALA A 27 0.32 -9.73 -12.14
CA ALA A 27 0.15 -9.74 -10.69
C ALA A 27 -1.32 -9.64 -10.25
N ALA A 28 -2.14 -8.82 -10.92
CA ALA A 28 -3.56 -8.65 -10.62
C ALA A 28 -4.37 -9.94 -10.79
N SER A 29 -3.90 -10.90 -11.59
CA SER A 29 -4.47 -12.25 -11.67
C SER A 29 -4.03 -13.17 -10.52
N SER A 30 -2.87 -12.91 -9.91
CA SER A 30 -2.38 -13.61 -8.70
C SER A 30 -3.06 -13.11 -7.41
N PRO A 31 -2.92 -13.76 -6.24
CA PRO A 31 -3.48 -13.27 -4.98
C PRO A 31 -2.98 -11.88 -4.54
N THR A 32 -1.79 -11.48 -4.99
CA THR A 32 -1.06 -10.30 -4.51
C THR A 32 -1.03 -9.24 -5.62
N PRO A 33 -1.56 -8.02 -5.41
CA PRO A 33 -1.47 -6.94 -6.41
C PRO A 33 -0.05 -6.34 -6.48
N LEU A 34 0.32 -5.83 -7.66
CA LEU A 34 1.55 -5.06 -7.91
C LEU A 34 1.17 -3.62 -8.29
N HIS A 35 1.29 -2.71 -7.33
CA HIS A 35 0.96 -1.30 -7.50
C HIS A 35 2.00 -0.58 -8.37
N LEU A 36 1.51 0.17 -9.36
CA LEU A 36 2.32 0.82 -10.39
C LEU A 36 2.18 2.33 -10.33
N HIS A 37 3.31 3.03 -10.23
CA HIS A 37 3.40 4.48 -10.42
C HIS A 37 4.14 4.81 -11.73
N ALA A 38 3.52 5.62 -12.58
CA ALA A 38 4.06 6.09 -13.86
C ALA A 38 4.34 7.60 -13.78
N GLU A 39 5.61 7.96 -13.69
CA GLU A 39 6.06 9.34 -13.51
C GLU A 39 6.54 9.96 -14.83
N GLY A 40 6.39 11.29 -14.98
CA GLY A 40 7.10 12.06 -16.02
C GLY A 40 6.30 13.25 -16.53
N LEU A 41 6.85 13.97 -17.50
CA LEU A 41 6.31 15.26 -17.94
C LEU A 41 4.89 15.18 -18.52
N ARG A 42 4.16 16.31 -18.53
CA ARG A 42 2.97 16.45 -19.39
C ARG A 42 3.33 16.18 -20.86
N GLY A 43 2.41 15.51 -21.56
CA GLY A 43 2.56 15.12 -22.96
C GLY A 43 3.32 13.80 -23.22
N THR A 44 3.83 13.10 -22.20
CA THR A 44 4.54 11.80 -22.39
C THR A 44 3.60 10.60 -22.60
N GLY A 45 2.29 10.81 -22.68
CA GLY A 45 1.32 9.76 -23.04
C GLY A 45 1.01 8.74 -21.94
N LYS A 46 1.59 8.83 -20.74
CA LYS A 46 1.42 7.87 -19.61
C LYS A 46 -0.02 7.41 -19.41
N THR A 47 -0.93 8.36 -19.15
CA THR A 47 -2.34 8.04 -18.90
C THR A 47 -3.05 7.50 -20.16
N SER A 48 -2.59 7.85 -21.36
CA SER A 48 -3.11 7.24 -22.60
C SER A 48 -2.73 5.76 -22.72
N VAL A 49 -1.48 5.40 -22.36
CA VAL A 49 -1.03 3.99 -22.34
C VAL A 49 -1.75 3.21 -21.25
N LEU A 50 -1.86 3.76 -20.03
CA LEU A 50 -2.57 3.14 -18.90
C LEU A 50 -4.05 2.90 -19.24
N ARG A 51 -4.76 3.90 -19.78
CA ARG A 51 -6.17 3.76 -20.21
C ARG A 51 -6.35 2.77 -21.35
N ALA A 52 -5.41 2.71 -22.30
CA ALA A 52 -5.46 1.74 -23.39
C ALA A 52 -5.26 0.30 -22.89
N ALA A 53 -4.44 0.09 -21.85
CA ALA A 53 -4.16 -1.23 -21.30
C ALA A 53 -5.39 -1.97 -20.75
N ARG A 54 -6.52 -1.27 -20.54
CA ARG A 54 -7.84 -1.88 -20.30
C ARG A 54 -8.25 -2.90 -21.38
N GLU A 55 -7.73 -2.79 -22.60
CA GLU A 55 -8.00 -3.75 -23.69
C GLU A 55 -7.31 -5.11 -23.48
N ILE A 56 -6.22 -5.17 -22.70
CA ILE A 56 -5.41 -6.37 -22.48
C ILE A 56 -5.58 -6.99 -21.09
N THR A 57 -6.50 -6.46 -20.27
CA THR A 57 -6.81 -7.08 -18.98
C THR A 57 -7.60 -8.38 -19.19
N PRO A 58 -7.36 -9.41 -18.36
CA PRO A 58 -8.06 -10.68 -18.47
C PRO A 58 -9.54 -10.53 -18.11
N LYS A 59 -10.33 -11.56 -18.42
CA LYS A 59 -11.69 -11.69 -17.90
C LYS A 59 -11.66 -12.33 -16.51
N ILE A 60 -12.59 -11.92 -15.65
CA ILE A 60 -12.82 -12.57 -14.35
C ILE A 60 -14.20 -13.22 -14.33
N MET A 61 -14.30 -14.36 -13.64
CA MET A 61 -15.59 -14.93 -13.25
C MET A 61 -16.06 -14.25 -11.97
N ARG A 62 -17.34 -13.84 -11.93
CA ARG A 62 -18.00 -13.31 -10.72
C ARG A 62 -19.39 -13.92 -10.52
N ILE A 63 -19.93 -13.78 -9.32
CA ILE A 63 -21.36 -14.00 -9.04
C ILE A 63 -22.18 -13.01 -9.89
N SER A 64 -23.23 -13.49 -10.56
CA SER A 64 -24.08 -12.68 -11.46
C SER A 64 -24.59 -11.41 -10.77
N GLY A 65 -24.41 -10.25 -11.40
CA GLY A 65 -24.90 -8.96 -10.90
C GLY A 65 -24.22 -8.42 -9.64
N CYS A 66 -23.18 -9.10 -9.12
CA CYS A 66 -22.50 -8.66 -7.89
C CYS A 66 -21.73 -7.34 -8.10
N LEU A 67 -22.18 -6.26 -7.45
CA LEU A 67 -21.54 -4.94 -7.46
C LEU A 67 -20.09 -4.94 -6.93
N TYR A 68 -19.73 -5.93 -6.12
CA TYR A 68 -18.41 -6.11 -5.52
C TYR A 68 -17.53 -7.12 -6.28
N ASN A 69 -17.98 -7.63 -7.43
CA ASN A 69 -17.26 -8.62 -8.25
C ASN A 69 -16.73 -9.86 -7.48
N CYS A 70 -17.53 -10.36 -6.52
CA CYS A 70 -17.18 -11.52 -5.71
C CYS A 70 -16.76 -12.73 -6.55
N ASP A 71 -15.70 -13.40 -6.11
CA ASP A 71 -15.33 -14.71 -6.62
C ASP A 71 -16.38 -15.74 -6.19
N PRO A 72 -16.95 -16.56 -7.10
CA PRO A 72 -17.89 -17.61 -6.71
C PRO A 72 -17.29 -18.65 -5.75
N GLY A 73 -15.97 -18.88 -5.81
CA GLY A 73 -15.26 -19.79 -4.91
C GLY A 73 -14.82 -19.15 -3.58
N SER A 74 -14.91 -17.82 -3.46
CA SER A 74 -14.60 -17.08 -2.23
C SER A 74 -15.40 -15.77 -2.15
N PRO A 75 -16.71 -15.83 -1.87
CA PRO A 75 -17.54 -14.65 -1.77
C PRO A 75 -17.17 -13.82 -0.53
N HIS A 76 -16.91 -12.52 -0.70
CA HIS A 76 -16.44 -11.65 0.38
C HIS A 76 -17.43 -10.55 0.79
N CYS A 77 -18.33 -10.12 -0.12
CA CYS A 77 -19.19 -8.97 0.14
C CYS A 77 -20.38 -9.33 1.04
N PRO A 78 -21.02 -8.34 1.70
CA PRO A 78 -22.09 -8.59 2.68
C PRO A 78 -23.23 -9.46 2.14
N SER A 79 -23.62 -9.28 0.86
CA SER A 79 -24.71 -10.00 0.20
C SER A 79 -24.43 -11.48 -0.11
N HIS A 80 -23.16 -11.92 -0.16
CA HIS A 80 -22.81 -13.27 -0.63
C HIS A 80 -21.92 -14.07 0.31
N ARG A 81 -21.22 -13.43 1.27
CA ARG A 81 -20.25 -14.08 2.18
C ARG A 81 -20.82 -15.17 3.09
N GLY A 82 -22.15 -15.26 3.22
CA GLY A 82 -22.85 -16.28 4.00
C GLY A 82 -23.60 -17.32 3.18
N LEU A 83 -23.60 -17.22 1.84
CA LEU A 83 -24.33 -18.14 0.97
C LEU A 83 -23.56 -19.44 0.73
N ASN A 84 -24.29 -20.53 0.64
CA ASN A 84 -23.76 -21.84 0.30
C ASN A 84 -23.68 -22.05 -1.23
N ALA A 85 -23.08 -23.17 -1.66
CA ALA A 85 -22.85 -23.44 -3.08
C ALA A 85 -24.15 -23.63 -3.90
N GLU A 86 -25.24 -24.11 -3.29
CA GLU A 86 -26.53 -24.29 -3.96
C GLU A 86 -27.23 -22.94 -4.17
N GLU A 87 -27.21 -22.07 -3.16
CA GLU A 87 -27.73 -20.70 -3.25
C GLU A 87 -26.98 -19.87 -4.31
N LEU A 88 -25.65 -20.00 -4.35
CA LEU A 88 -24.81 -19.37 -5.37
C LEU A 88 -25.07 -19.93 -6.77
N ALA A 89 -25.37 -21.22 -6.91
CA ALA A 89 -25.72 -21.83 -8.19
C ALA A 89 -27.06 -21.30 -8.75
N VAL A 90 -28.02 -20.94 -7.88
CA VAL A 90 -29.29 -20.31 -8.30
C VAL A 90 -29.08 -18.89 -8.84
N ILE A 91 -28.18 -18.09 -8.23
CA ILE A 91 -27.78 -16.77 -8.73
C ILE A 91 -26.96 -16.90 -10.03
N GLY A 92 -26.16 -17.96 -10.12
CA GLY A 92 -25.27 -18.24 -11.23
C GLY A 92 -24.01 -17.36 -11.25
N THR A 93 -23.25 -17.50 -12.32
CA THR A 93 -21.98 -16.77 -12.52
C THR A 93 -21.90 -16.20 -13.92
N GLU A 94 -21.15 -15.11 -14.06
CA GLU A 94 -20.89 -14.44 -15.34
C GLU A 94 -19.40 -14.16 -15.55
N SER A 95 -18.99 -14.10 -16.81
CA SER A 95 -17.63 -13.73 -17.22
C SER A 95 -17.60 -12.28 -17.71
N ILE A 96 -16.98 -11.40 -16.93
CA ILE A 96 -16.84 -9.98 -17.26
C ILE A 96 -15.37 -9.65 -17.58
N SER A 97 -15.13 -8.56 -18.32
CA SER A 97 -13.79 -7.94 -18.32
C SER A 97 -13.40 -7.54 -16.90
N MET A 98 -12.13 -7.70 -16.53
CA MET A 98 -11.61 -7.22 -15.24
C MET A 98 -12.05 -5.77 -14.97
N PRO A 99 -12.58 -5.46 -13.76
CA PRO A 99 -12.97 -4.10 -13.39
C PRO A 99 -11.81 -3.13 -13.60
N TYR A 100 -12.09 -2.02 -14.28
CA TYR A 100 -11.14 -0.95 -14.53
C TYR A 100 -11.87 0.36 -14.30
N LEU A 101 -11.57 1.02 -13.18
CA LEU A 101 -12.19 2.26 -12.75
C LEU A 101 -11.14 3.35 -12.56
N GLU A 102 -11.57 4.61 -12.60
CA GLU A 102 -10.68 5.77 -12.42
C GLU A 102 -11.12 6.59 -11.20
N ILE A 103 -10.16 7.04 -10.39
CA ILE A 103 -10.35 8.06 -9.36
C ILE A 103 -9.81 9.38 -9.92
N SER A 104 -10.67 10.40 -9.99
CA SER A 104 -10.25 11.78 -10.26
C SER A 104 -9.51 12.36 -9.06
N HIS A 105 -8.52 13.22 -9.28
CA HIS A 105 -7.95 14.06 -8.21
C HIS A 105 -9.01 14.95 -7.51
N SER A 106 -10.16 15.17 -8.16
CA SER A 106 -11.31 15.92 -7.64
C SER A 106 -12.44 15.03 -7.10
N ALA A 107 -12.18 13.74 -6.88
CA ALA A 107 -13.19 12.82 -6.36
C ALA A 107 -13.56 13.17 -4.92
N LYS A 108 -14.80 12.86 -4.52
CA LYS A 108 -15.21 12.94 -3.10
C LYS A 108 -14.96 11.60 -2.43
N ILE A 109 -14.63 11.62 -1.14
CA ILE A 109 -14.42 10.40 -0.33
C ILE A 109 -15.55 9.37 -0.49
N ALA A 110 -16.81 9.82 -0.48
CA ALA A 110 -18.00 8.99 -0.67
C ALA A 110 -18.08 8.29 -2.05
N THR A 111 -17.46 8.86 -3.09
CA THR A 111 -17.36 8.24 -4.42
C THR A 111 -16.32 7.12 -4.44
N VAL A 112 -15.27 7.24 -3.63
CA VAL A 112 -14.14 6.29 -3.59
C VAL A 112 -14.41 5.12 -2.64
N VAL A 113 -14.85 5.42 -1.42
CA VAL A 113 -15.16 4.46 -0.35
C VAL A 113 -16.55 3.85 -0.53
N GLY A 114 -17.55 4.71 -0.75
CA GLY A 114 -18.97 4.39 -0.73
C GLY A 114 -19.73 5.33 0.20
N SER A 115 -21.04 5.15 0.29
CA SER A 115 -21.89 5.94 1.20
C SER A 115 -23.10 5.13 1.65
N ILE A 116 -23.83 5.61 2.65
CA ILE A 116 -25.16 5.09 2.99
C ILE A 116 -26.12 5.30 1.80
N ASP A 117 -26.95 4.30 1.51
CA ASP A 117 -28.07 4.41 0.58
C ASP A 117 -29.24 5.14 1.25
N LEU A 118 -29.30 6.46 1.06
CA LEU A 118 -30.36 7.30 1.62
C LEU A 118 -31.76 6.93 1.11
N ASN A 119 -31.89 6.33 -0.08
CA ASN A 119 -33.19 5.94 -0.62
C ASN A 119 -33.73 4.72 0.13
N ARG A 120 -32.89 3.70 0.36
CA ARG A 120 -33.25 2.53 1.18
C ARG A 120 -33.49 2.90 2.64
N LEU A 121 -32.65 3.77 3.21
CA LEU A 121 -32.79 4.20 4.61
C LEU A 121 -34.11 4.98 4.86
N THR A 122 -34.66 5.62 3.83
CA THR A 122 -35.90 6.42 3.92
C THR A 122 -37.12 5.76 3.27
N ASP A 123 -37.03 4.49 2.83
CA ASP A 123 -38.17 3.76 2.28
C ASP A 123 -39.26 3.59 3.34
N ARG A 124 -40.48 4.05 3.02
CA ARG A 124 -41.64 4.00 3.91
C ARG A 124 -42.18 2.59 4.10
N ASN A 125 -41.87 1.66 3.20
CA ASN A 125 -42.36 0.28 3.22
C ASN A 125 -41.42 -0.68 3.97
N GLY A 126 -40.19 -0.25 4.26
CA GLY A 126 -39.16 -1.06 4.90
C GLY A 126 -37.81 -0.35 4.91
N PRO A 127 -37.58 0.60 5.84
CA PRO A 127 -36.33 1.36 5.89
C PRO A 127 -35.14 0.44 6.21
N GLU A 128 -34.15 0.43 5.34
CA GLU A 128 -32.96 -0.43 5.43
C GLU A 128 -31.68 0.40 5.42
N ALA A 129 -30.82 0.22 6.42
CA ALA A 129 -29.46 0.75 6.41
C ALA A 129 -28.57 -0.10 5.47
N ALA A 130 -28.41 0.37 4.24
CA ALA A 130 -27.58 -0.26 3.22
C ALA A 130 -26.44 0.67 2.76
N LEU A 131 -25.40 0.09 2.16
CA LEU A 131 -24.27 0.82 1.59
C LEU A 131 -24.29 0.77 0.05
N LEU A 132 -24.08 1.92 -0.57
CA LEU A 132 -23.68 2.05 -1.97
C LEU A 132 -22.16 1.86 -2.07
N PRO A 133 -21.65 0.84 -2.78
CA PRO A 133 -20.22 0.60 -2.88
C PRO A 133 -19.52 1.69 -3.68
N GLY A 134 -18.42 2.24 -3.16
CA GLY A 134 -17.58 3.19 -3.90
C GLY A 134 -16.67 2.50 -4.93
N ILE A 135 -15.87 3.31 -5.64
CA ILE A 135 -14.93 2.85 -6.67
C ILE A 135 -14.04 1.69 -6.19
N LEU A 136 -13.52 1.73 -4.96
CA LEU A 136 -12.62 0.69 -4.46
C LEU A 136 -13.33 -0.66 -4.30
N ALA A 137 -14.54 -0.67 -3.75
CA ALA A 137 -15.36 -1.86 -3.63
C ALA A 137 -15.80 -2.40 -5.01
N GLN A 138 -16.17 -1.51 -5.94
CA GLN A 138 -16.52 -1.86 -7.32
C GLN A 138 -15.31 -2.28 -8.17
N ALA A 139 -14.08 -2.00 -7.74
CA ALA A 139 -12.84 -2.41 -8.42
C ALA A 139 -12.20 -3.69 -7.83
N HIS A 140 -12.85 -4.35 -6.87
CA HIS A 140 -12.36 -5.61 -6.31
C HIS A 140 -12.09 -6.65 -7.42
N ARG A 141 -10.95 -7.34 -7.33
CA ARG A 141 -10.36 -8.22 -8.36
C ARG A 141 -10.05 -7.49 -9.68
N GLY A 142 -9.79 -6.19 -9.63
CA GLY A 142 -9.46 -5.36 -10.79
C GLY A 142 -8.46 -4.23 -10.50
N ILE A 143 -8.51 -3.20 -11.33
CA ILE A 143 -7.55 -2.09 -11.39
C ILE A 143 -8.27 -0.76 -11.10
N VAL A 144 -7.62 0.10 -10.33
CA VAL A 144 -8.00 1.51 -10.14
C VAL A 144 -6.88 2.39 -10.65
N LEU A 145 -7.18 3.23 -11.64
CA LEU A 145 -6.26 4.27 -12.11
C LEU A 145 -6.50 5.59 -11.37
N VAL A 146 -5.43 6.20 -10.89
CA VAL A 146 -5.42 7.57 -10.35
C VAL A 146 -4.59 8.46 -11.28
N ASP A 147 -5.23 9.42 -11.93
CA ASP A 147 -4.56 10.43 -12.76
C ASP A 147 -4.19 11.63 -11.87
N GLU A 148 -2.96 12.14 -12.01
CA GLU A 148 -2.38 13.19 -11.14
C GLU A 148 -2.39 12.81 -9.63
N ILE A 149 -1.84 11.64 -9.28
CA ILE A 149 -1.79 11.12 -7.89
C ILE A 149 -1.14 12.09 -6.88
N ASN A 150 -0.16 12.88 -7.33
CA ASN A 150 0.49 13.91 -6.51
C ASN A 150 -0.48 15.04 -6.16
N ARG A 151 -1.34 15.46 -7.11
CA ARG A 151 -2.39 16.44 -6.86
C ARG A 151 -3.48 15.88 -5.95
N LEU A 152 -3.89 14.62 -6.15
CA LEU A 152 -4.84 13.95 -5.23
C LEU A 152 -4.30 13.91 -3.79
N ALA A 153 -3.03 13.55 -3.61
CA ALA A 153 -2.41 13.41 -2.30
C ALA A 153 -2.32 14.74 -1.52
N ASP A 154 -2.27 15.86 -2.24
CA ASP A 154 -2.29 17.23 -1.73
C ASP A 154 -3.73 17.74 -1.48
N THR A 155 -4.62 17.65 -2.48
CA THR A 155 -5.96 18.26 -2.41
C THR A 155 -7.02 17.43 -1.70
N SER A 156 -6.78 16.13 -1.48
CA SER A 156 -7.74 15.20 -0.87
C SER A 156 -7.02 14.19 0.02
N PRO A 157 -6.39 14.65 1.12
CA PRO A 157 -5.54 13.83 1.97
C PRO A 157 -6.26 12.59 2.52
N GLU A 158 -7.56 12.68 2.76
CA GLU A 158 -8.41 11.58 3.23
C GLU A 158 -8.56 10.44 2.21
N ILE A 159 -8.55 10.74 0.90
CA ILE A 159 -8.55 9.70 -0.13
C ILE A 159 -7.17 9.04 -0.21
N ALA A 160 -6.11 9.82 -0.01
CA ALA A 160 -4.76 9.29 0.07
C ALA A 160 -4.53 8.39 1.30
N ASP A 161 -5.17 8.65 2.45
CA ASP A 161 -5.19 7.73 3.60
C ASP A 161 -5.92 6.41 3.26
N VAL A 162 -7.09 6.47 2.63
CA VAL A 162 -7.78 5.24 2.18
C VAL A 162 -6.93 4.43 1.18
N LEU A 163 -6.18 5.10 0.30
CA LEU A 163 -5.22 4.42 -0.59
C LEU A 163 -4.05 3.81 0.19
N LEU A 164 -3.53 4.49 1.23
CA LEU A 164 -2.47 3.95 2.11
C LEU A 164 -2.89 2.63 2.78
N ASP A 165 -4.15 2.51 3.22
CA ASP A 165 -4.68 1.32 3.88
C ASP A 165 -4.94 0.18 2.89
N VAL A 166 -5.59 0.47 1.76
CA VAL A 166 -5.89 -0.52 0.71
C VAL A 166 -4.60 -1.03 0.03
N MET A 167 -3.56 -0.20 -0.12
CA MET A 167 -2.25 -0.61 -0.64
C MET A 167 -1.29 -1.10 0.46
N GLY A 168 -1.62 -0.87 1.73
CA GLY A 168 -0.79 -1.22 2.88
C GLY A 168 -0.77 -2.72 3.15
N THR A 169 -1.93 -3.36 3.04
CA THR A 169 -2.09 -4.81 3.20
C THR A 169 -2.33 -5.51 1.86
N LYS A 170 -2.00 -6.81 1.76
CA LYS A 170 -2.16 -7.61 0.54
C LYS A 170 -2.76 -8.98 0.88
N PRO A 171 -4.08 -9.20 0.71
CA PRO A 171 -5.07 -8.27 0.17
C PRO A 171 -5.28 -7.04 1.06
N GLY A 172 -5.69 -5.94 0.44
CA GLY A 172 -6.03 -4.70 1.11
C GLY A 172 -7.28 -4.80 1.97
N ARG A 173 -7.56 -3.78 2.76
CA ARG A 173 -8.82 -3.64 3.51
C ARG A 173 -9.41 -2.25 3.30
N LEU A 174 -10.73 -2.20 3.17
CA LEU A 174 -11.51 -0.99 3.27
C LEU A 174 -12.38 -1.08 4.51
N GLN A 175 -12.24 -0.12 5.41
CA GLN A 175 -13.09 0.05 6.59
C GLN A 175 -14.05 1.21 6.32
N ILE A 176 -15.33 1.01 6.68
CA ILE A 176 -16.37 2.03 6.57
C ILE A 176 -17.01 2.15 7.95
N GLU A 177 -16.77 3.30 8.58
CA GLU A 177 -17.36 3.69 9.86
C GLU A 177 -18.34 4.83 9.64
N GLU A 178 -19.59 4.61 10.02
CA GLU A 178 -20.68 5.58 9.87
C GLU A 178 -21.45 5.70 11.19
N THR A 179 -21.88 6.92 11.52
CA THR A 179 -22.44 7.19 12.86
C THR A 179 -23.73 6.42 13.09
N GLY A 180 -23.75 5.56 14.11
CA GLY A 180 -24.91 4.73 14.45
C GLY A 180 -25.04 3.44 13.63
N LEU A 181 -24.08 3.13 12.76
CA LEU A 181 -24.00 1.87 12.02
C LEU A 181 -22.82 1.02 12.52
N PRO A 182 -22.89 -0.32 12.39
CA PRO A 182 -21.75 -1.18 12.69
C PRO A 182 -20.61 -0.94 11.69
N LEU A 183 -19.36 -1.04 12.16
CA LEU A 183 -18.16 -1.06 11.31
C LEU A 183 -18.31 -2.12 10.21
N VAL A 184 -18.11 -1.70 8.95
CA VAL A 184 -18.05 -2.60 7.80
C VAL A 184 -16.61 -2.72 7.33
N GLU A 185 -16.02 -3.90 7.50
CA GLU A 185 -14.75 -4.26 6.88
C GLU A 185 -14.96 -5.05 5.58
N LEU A 186 -14.26 -4.65 4.51
CA LEU A 186 -14.23 -5.34 3.23
C LEU A 186 -12.78 -5.67 2.84
N PRO A 187 -12.41 -6.96 2.69
CA PRO A 187 -11.11 -7.33 2.13
C PRO A 187 -11.12 -7.06 0.62
N LEU A 188 -10.21 -6.20 0.15
CA LEU A 188 -10.15 -5.73 -1.22
C LEU A 188 -8.85 -6.18 -1.92
N LYS A 189 -8.99 -6.96 -2.99
CA LYS A 189 -7.90 -7.21 -3.93
C LYS A 189 -7.99 -6.19 -5.07
N VAL A 190 -7.41 -5.00 -4.89
CA VAL A 190 -7.41 -3.91 -5.88
C VAL A 190 -5.97 -3.60 -6.30
N THR A 191 -5.73 -3.45 -7.60
CA THR A 191 -4.43 -3.02 -8.12
C THR A 191 -4.47 -1.53 -8.46
N VAL A 192 -3.89 -0.70 -7.60
CA VAL A 192 -3.75 0.73 -7.85
C VAL A 192 -2.66 1.00 -8.90
N TRP A 193 -3.04 1.71 -9.96
CA TRP A 193 -2.17 2.35 -10.93
C TRP A 193 -2.24 3.85 -10.75
N ALA A 194 -1.12 4.55 -10.91
CA ALA A 194 -1.06 5.99 -10.75
C ALA A 194 -0.22 6.66 -11.84
N ALA A 195 -0.58 7.88 -12.22
CA ALA A 195 0.25 8.76 -13.03
C ALA A 195 0.50 10.09 -12.31
N SER A 196 1.72 10.63 -12.38
CA SER A 196 2.04 11.98 -11.90
C SER A 196 2.89 12.76 -12.90
N ASN A 197 2.94 14.08 -12.74
CA ASN A 197 3.98 14.94 -13.29
C ASN A 197 4.74 15.61 -12.13
N PRO A 198 6.05 15.35 -11.95
CA PRO A 198 6.82 15.92 -10.83
C PRO A 198 7.27 17.37 -11.08
N ASP A 199 7.27 17.84 -12.32
CA ASP A 199 7.69 19.20 -12.71
C ASP A 199 6.60 20.27 -12.46
N GLU A 200 5.41 19.86 -12.03
CA GLU A 200 4.27 20.73 -11.79
C GLU A 200 3.81 20.63 -10.33
N ASP A 201 3.37 21.78 -9.79
CA ASP A 201 2.78 21.91 -8.47
C ASP A 201 1.70 20.83 -8.23
N PRO A 202 1.77 20.05 -7.12
CA PRO A 202 2.61 20.27 -5.93
C PRO A 202 4.04 19.68 -5.99
N GLY A 203 4.44 19.07 -7.11
CA GLY A 203 5.76 18.45 -7.28
C GLY A 203 5.72 16.91 -7.23
N PRO A 204 6.86 16.23 -6.94
CA PRO A 204 6.94 14.77 -6.94
C PRO A 204 6.22 14.15 -5.74
N LEU A 205 5.70 12.92 -5.91
CA LEU A 205 4.83 12.28 -4.91
C LEU A 205 5.56 11.94 -3.60
N ASP A 206 6.85 11.66 -3.65
CA ASP A 206 7.68 11.38 -2.48
C ASP A 206 7.90 12.65 -1.62
N GLY A 207 8.05 13.81 -2.26
CA GLY A 207 8.12 15.12 -1.59
C GLY A 207 6.81 15.53 -0.90
N ILE A 208 5.67 15.16 -1.47
CA ILE A 208 4.33 15.51 -0.93
C ILE A 208 3.81 14.50 0.08
N ARG A 209 3.91 13.20 -0.23
CA ARG A 209 3.42 12.13 0.65
C ARG A 209 4.27 10.87 0.50
N ARG A 210 5.51 10.94 0.99
CA ARG A 210 6.50 9.84 1.02
C ARG A 210 5.92 8.46 1.38
N GLN A 211 5.02 8.42 2.37
CA GLN A 211 4.34 7.19 2.79
C GLN A 211 3.54 6.55 1.65
N LEU A 212 2.85 7.34 0.83
CA LEU A 212 2.05 6.88 -0.30
C LEU A 212 2.94 6.52 -1.49
N SER A 213 4.04 7.24 -1.70
CA SER A 213 5.08 6.85 -2.66
C SER A 213 5.62 5.44 -2.36
N ASP A 214 6.03 5.16 -1.11
CA ASP A 214 6.49 3.81 -0.70
C ASP A 214 5.42 2.72 -0.83
N ARG A 215 4.11 3.06 -0.88
CA ARG A 215 3.06 2.06 -1.14
C ARG A 215 3.03 1.57 -2.58
N PHE A 216 3.62 2.26 -3.54
CA PHE A 216 3.82 1.69 -4.87
C PHE A 216 4.90 0.61 -4.83
N ASP A 217 4.67 -0.54 -5.46
CA ASP A 217 5.68 -1.59 -5.51
C ASP A 217 6.77 -1.20 -6.51
N ILE A 218 6.34 -0.67 -7.66
CA ILE A 218 7.19 -0.23 -8.76
C ILE A 218 6.85 1.19 -9.20
N CYS A 219 7.89 1.96 -9.53
CA CYS A 219 7.79 3.23 -10.21
C CYS A 219 8.60 3.20 -11.52
N VAL A 220 8.01 3.70 -12.61
CA VAL A 220 8.66 3.85 -13.91
C VAL A 220 8.50 5.27 -14.41
N GLY A 221 9.61 5.87 -14.86
CA GLY A 221 9.61 7.20 -15.46
C GLY A 221 9.52 7.11 -16.97
N VAL A 222 8.73 7.99 -17.57
CA VAL A 222 8.40 8.01 -18.99
C VAL A 222 8.77 9.38 -19.54
N LYS A 223 9.66 9.42 -20.54
CA LYS A 223 10.07 10.67 -21.19
C LYS A 223 9.39 10.83 -22.55
N ARG A 224 9.55 12.02 -23.13
CA ARG A 224 9.10 12.31 -24.50
C ARG A 224 10.00 11.55 -25.50
N PRO A 225 9.51 11.18 -26.69
CA PRO A 225 10.36 10.69 -27.77
C PRO A 225 11.54 11.63 -28.02
N SER A 226 12.74 11.08 -28.05
CA SER A 226 13.98 11.81 -28.38
C SER A 226 14.31 11.77 -29.88
N GLU A 227 13.69 10.86 -30.63
CA GLU A 227 13.92 10.66 -32.07
C GLU A 227 12.76 11.19 -32.93
N ILE A 228 13.10 11.86 -34.04
CA ILE A 228 12.13 12.42 -34.99
C ILE A 228 11.30 11.33 -35.67
N SER A 229 11.92 10.19 -36.02
CA SER A 229 11.25 8.99 -36.55
C SER A 229 10.08 8.56 -35.66
N THR A 230 10.37 8.33 -34.38
CA THR A 230 9.38 7.94 -33.37
C THR A 230 8.26 8.97 -33.23
N LEU A 231 8.58 10.27 -33.29
CA LEU A 231 7.56 11.33 -33.23
C LEU A 231 6.66 11.33 -34.48
N VAL A 232 7.23 11.12 -35.68
CA VAL A 232 6.48 10.98 -36.94
C VAL A 232 5.52 9.80 -36.86
N ASP A 233 5.95 8.63 -36.37
CA ASP A 233 5.09 7.45 -36.21
C ASP A 233 3.92 7.70 -35.24
N VAL A 234 4.18 8.37 -34.11
CA VAL A 234 3.17 8.75 -33.11
C VAL A 234 2.15 9.75 -33.68
N LEU A 235 2.60 10.71 -34.50
CA LEU A 235 1.73 11.67 -35.16
C LEU A 235 0.92 11.03 -36.30
N ALA A 236 1.54 10.16 -37.11
CA ALA A 236 0.87 9.42 -38.18
C ALA A 236 -0.32 8.60 -37.64
N LEU A 237 -0.11 7.80 -36.59
CA LEU A 237 -1.18 7.07 -35.88
C LEU A 237 -2.26 7.95 -35.24
N SER A 238 -1.98 9.24 -35.04
CA SER A 238 -2.97 10.21 -34.54
C SER A 238 -3.78 10.85 -35.67
N SER A 239 -3.26 10.80 -36.91
CA SER A 239 -3.89 11.32 -38.13
C SER A 239 -4.69 10.27 -38.92
N GLU A 240 -4.44 8.98 -38.69
CA GLU A 240 -5.24 7.91 -39.31
C GLU A 240 -6.71 7.99 -38.87
N PRO A 241 -7.68 7.96 -39.80
CA PRO A 241 -9.09 7.83 -39.44
C PRO A 241 -9.30 6.56 -38.62
N TYR A 242 -10.05 6.65 -37.51
CA TYR A 242 -10.43 5.48 -36.71
C TYR A 242 -11.44 4.62 -37.48
N THR A 243 -10.94 3.90 -38.48
CA THR A 243 -11.63 2.76 -39.06
C THR A 243 -11.55 1.64 -38.03
N GLY A 244 -12.70 1.19 -37.52
CA GLY A 244 -12.78 0.13 -36.49
C GLY A 244 -12.32 -1.26 -36.96
N SER A 245 -11.60 -1.33 -38.08
CA SER A 245 -10.98 -2.55 -38.60
C SER A 245 -9.79 -2.93 -37.72
N LEU A 246 -9.90 -4.11 -37.11
CA LEU A 246 -8.86 -4.77 -36.31
C LEU A 246 -7.69 -5.22 -37.21
N THR A 247 -6.82 -4.29 -37.63
CA THR A 247 -5.58 -4.68 -38.31
C THR A 247 -4.66 -5.38 -37.33
N THR A 248 -4.36 -6.64 -37.65
CA THR A 248 -3.75 -7.61 -36.75
C THR A 248 -2.25 -7.40 -36.59
N ARG A 249 -1.82 -6.91 -35.42
CA ARG A 249 -0.71 -7.60 -34.73
C ARG A 249 -1.26 -8.92 -34.17
N PRO A 250 -0.45 -9.98 -34.08
CA PRO A 250 -0.98 -11.33 -33.89
C PRO A 250 -1.70 -11.49 -32.55
N LYS A 251 -2.73 -12.35 -32.54
CA LYS A 251 -3.50 -12.71 -31.33
C LYS A 251 -2.64 -13.33 -30.22
N ASP A 252 -1.39 -13.66 -30.55
CA ASP A 252 -0.40 -14.27 -29.68
C ASP A 252 -0.16 -13.47 -28.40
N SER A 253 -0.16 -12.12 -28.40
CA SER A 253 0.18 -11.36 -27.17
C SER A 253 -0.84 -11.53 -26.04
N ALA A 254 -2.13 -11.63 -26.35
CA ALA A 254 -3.17 -11.85 -25.34
C ALA A 254 -3.19 -13.30 -24.83
N ASN A 255 -3.06 -14.27 -25.76
CA ASN A 255 -2.88 -15.69 -25.41
C ASN A 255 -1.61 -15.90 -24.56
N THR A 256 -0.56 -15.12 -24.83
CA THR A 256 0.71 -15.17 -24.11
C THR A 256 0.56 -14.71 -22.66
N LEU A 257 -0.17 -13.62 -22.37
CA LEU A 257 -0.45 -13.22 -20.99
C LEU A 257 -1.26 -14.28 -20.22
N ALA A 258 -2.33 -14.81 -20.79
CA ALA A 258 -3.12 -15.87 -20.16
C ALA A 258 -2.30 -17.15 -19.87
N ASN A 259 -1.38 -17.54 -20.75
CA ASN A 259 -0.46 -18.66 -20.50
C ASN A 259 0.55 -18.34 -19.38
N ARG A 260 1.00 -17.07 -19.28
CA ARG A 260 1.92 -16.61 -18.22
C ARG A 260 1.25 -16.57 -16.83
N GLU A 261 -0.06 -16.30 -16.75
CA GLU A 261 -0.81 -16.30 -15.48
C GLU A 261 -0.70 -17.65 -14.75
N GLN A 262 -0.81 -18.75 -15.49
CA GLN A 262 -0.67 -20.11 -14.93
C GLN A 262 0.75 -20.37 -14.39
N ALA A 263 1.78 -19.75 -14.98
CA ALA A 263 3.16 -19.89 -14.53
C ALA A 263 3.43 -19.19 -13.20
N ILE A 264 2.71 -18.12 -12.83
CA ILE A 264 2.97 -17.34 -11.61
C ILE A 264 3.05 -18.22 -10.36
N GLY A 265 2.12 -19.16 -10.20
CA GLY A 265 2.05 -20.07 -9.06
C GLY A 265 3.22 -21.05 -8.98
N LEU A 266 3.90 -21.30 -10.11
CA LEU A 266 5.00 -22.24 -10.27
C LEU A 266 6.38 -21.58 -10.17
N VAL A 267 6.49 -20.25 -10.39
CA VAL A 267 7.77 -19.53 -10.33
C VAL A 267 8.38 -19.61 -8.93
N LYS A 268 9.65 -20.05 -8.88
CA LYS A 268 10.48 -20.10 -7.68
C LYS A 268 11.59 -19.08 -7.75
N VAL A 269 11.79 -18.35 -6.66
CA VAL A 269 12.99 -17.54 -6.41
C VAL A 269 13.96 -18.39 -5.59
N SER A 270 15.22 -18.49 -6.00
CA SER A 270 16.22 -19.28 -5.28
C SER A 270 16.69 -18.57 -4.01
N GLN A 271 17.20 -19.32 -3.03
CA GLN A 271 17.79 -18.73 -1.82
C GLN A 271 18.99 -17.82 -2.16
N GLU A 272 19.70 -18.11 -3.25
CA GLU A 272 20.77 -17.24 -3.77
C GLU A 272 20.25 -15.86 -4.18
N MET A 273 19.13 -15.80 -4.92
CA MET A 273 18.51 -14.52 -5.31
C MET A 273 17.92 -13.78 -4.10
N VAL A 274 17.35 -14.50 -3.12
CA VAL A 274 16.90 -13.89 -1.85
C VAL A 274 18.10 -13.31 -1.08
N ASN A 275 19.20 -14.04 -0.97
CA ASN A 275 20.43 -13.57 -0.32
C ASN A 275 21.05 -12.37 -1.07
N LEU A 276 20.96 -12.33 -2.40
CA LEU A 276 21.40 -11.20 -3.22
C LEU A 276 20.60 -9.92 -2.89
N VAL A 277 19.27 -10.01 -2.79
CA VAL A 277 18.43 -8.87 -2.40
C VAL A 277 18.65 -8.46 -0.95
N ALA A 278 18.80 -9.43 -0.03
CA ALA A 278 19.15 -9.15 1.37
C ALA A 278 20.51 -8.45 1.49
N LYS A 279 21.49 -8.80 0.65
CA LYS A 279 22.77 -8.10 0.56
C LYS A 279 22.60 -6.66 0.07
N ILE A 280 21.86 -6.43 -1.01
CA ILE A 280 21.55 -5.06 -1.49
C ILE A 280 20.89 -4.24 -0.38
N TYR A 281 19.94 -4.82 0.35
CA TYR A 281 19.24 -4.17 1.46
C TYR A 281 20.21 -3.68 2.56
N ILE A 282 21.18 -4.52 2.95
CA ILE A 282 22.15 -4.20 4.00
C ILE A 282 23.23 -3.24 3.48
N ASP A 283 23.87 -3.57 2.34
CA ASP A 283 25.01 -2.82 1.80
C ASP A 283 24.65 -1.36 1.45
N TYR A 284 23.40 -1.12 1.03
CA TYR A 284 22.88 0.20 0.67
C TYR A 284 21.92 0.81 1.71
N ALA A 285 21.82 0.20 2.90
CA ALA A 285 21.00 0.67 4.02
C ALA A 285 19.56 1.07 3.63
N LEU A 286 18.87 0.20 2.87
CA LEU A 286 17.50 0.49 2.41
C LEU A 286 16.54 0.63 3.61
N GLU A 287 15.75 1.70 3.62
CA GLU A 287 14.93 2.10 4.78
C GLU A 287 13.74 1.18 5.09
N SER A 288 13.26 0.41 4.11
CA SER A 288 11.99 -0.30 4.17
C SER A 288 12.11 -1.72 3.61
N LEU A 289 11.71 -2.73 4.38
CA LEU A 289 11.62 -4.12 3.90
C LEU A 289 10.73 -4.27 2.66
N ARG A 290 9.74 -3.37 2.50
CA ARG A 290 8.88 -3.30 1.31
C ARG A 290 9.69 -3.10 0.02
N ALA A 291 10.86 -2.46 0.09
CA ALA A 291 11.79 -2.35 -1.03
C ALA A 291 12.31 -3.74 -1.47
N ALA A 292 12.78 -4.55 -0.52
CA ALA A 292 13.26 -5.91 -0.78
C ALA A 292 12.13 -6.84 -1.28
N GLU A 293 10.95 -6.77 -0.65
CA GLU A 293 9.75 -7.50 -1.08
C GLU A 293 9.33 -7.11 -2.50
N SER A 294 9.33 -5.81 -2.82
CA SER A 294 8.99 -5.30 -4.15
C SER A 294 9.98 -5.75 -5.22
N ILE A 295 11.28 -5.79 -4.92
CA ILE A 295 12.30 -6.34 -5.84
C ILE A 295 12.01 -7.81 -6.13
N LEU A 296 11.86 -8.64 -5.10
CA LEU A 296 11.63 -10.08 -5.25
C LEU A 296 10.29 -10.39 -5.95
N PHE A 297 9.24 -9.63 -5.63
CA PHE A 297 7.92 -9.80 -6.23
C PHE A 297 7.92 -9.37 -7.70
N THR A 298 8.54 -8.23 -8.04
CA THR A 298 8.70 -7.77 -9.42
C THR A 298 9.56 -8.75 -10.22
N ALA A 299 10.64 -9.26 -9.65
CA ALA A 299 11.48 -10.30 -10.28
C ALA A 299 10.69 -11.59 -10.55
N ARG A 300 9.84 -12.03 -9.61
CA ARG A 300 8.94 -13.17 -9.81
C ARG A 300 7.94 -12.91 -10.95
N MET A 301 7.36 -11.71 -11.03
CA MET A 301 6.46 -11.34 -12.13
C MET A 301 7.22 -11.30 -13.46
N ASN A 302 8.45 -10.76 -13.49
CA ASN A 302 9.31 -10.71 -14.68
C ASN A 302 9.67 -12.12 -15.18
N CYS A 303 10.03 -13.03 -14.28
CA CYS A 303 10.29 -14.44 -14.58
C CYS A 303 9.05 -15.12 -15.21
N ALA A 304 7.88 -14.96 -14.58
CA ALA A 304 6.61 -15.46 -15.12
C ALA A 304 6.28 -14.83 -16.48
N TRP A 305 6.53 -13.53 -16.64
CA TRP A 305 6.36 -12.80 -17.89
C TRP A 305 7.34 -13.28 -18.98
N ARG A 306 8.55 -13.72 -18.65
CA ARG A 306 9.45 -14.37 -19.63
C ARG A 306 9.02 -15.80 -19.96
N GLY A 307 8.07 -16.38 -19.23
CA GLY A 307 7.66 -17.79 -19.36
C GLY A 307 8.62 -18.76 -18.66
N ALA A 308 9.48 -18.27 -17.78
CA ALA A 308 10.42 -19.07 -16.99
C ALA A 308 9.80 -19.49 -15.65
N LEU A 309 10.37 -20.52 -15.02
CA LEU A 309 9.94 -21.06 -13.72
C LEU A 309 10.92 -20.78 -12.57
N HIS A 310 12.10 -20.23 -12.88
CA HIS A 310 13.16 -19.92 -11.93
C HIS A 310 13.63 -18.50 -12.15
N ALA A 311 13.52 -17.66 -11.11
CA ALA A 311 13.96 -16.27 -11.20
C ALA A 311 15.48 -16.17 -11.21
N ASP A 312 16.03 -15.37 -12.12
CA ASP A 312 17.46 -15.17 -12.35
C ASP A 312 17.94 -13.75 -11.97
N LYS A 313 19.22 -13.46 -12.22
CA LYS A 313 19.83 -12.17 -11.85
C LYS A 313 19.26 -11.03 -12.68
N GLU A 314 18.90 -11.30 -13.93
CA GLU A 314 18.27 -10.37 -14.86
C GLU A 314 16.87 -9.96 -14.35
N ASP A 315 16.09 -10.90 -13.81
CA ASP A 315 14.84 -10.56 -13.11
C ASP A 315 15.06 -9.66 -11.89
N ILE A 316 16.10 -9.93 -11.08
CA ILE A 316 16.46 -9.08 -9.93
C ILE A 316 16.87 -7.67 -10.38
N ILE A 317 17.59 -7.54 -11.50
CA ILE A 317 17.95 -6.24 -12.08
C ILE A 317 16.71 -5.45 -12.50
N VAL A 318 15.70 -6.10 -13.12
CA VAL A 318 14.40 -5.47 -13.44
C VAL A 318 13.70 -5.03 -12.15
N GLY A 319 13.64 -5.91 -11.14
CA GLY A 319 13.05 -5.62 -9.84
C GLY A 319 13.70 -4.42 -9.14
N VAL A 320 15.03 -4.37 -9.08
CA VAL A 320 15.81 -3.24 -8.53
C VAL A 320 15.50 -1.95 -9.29
N HIS A 321 15.56 -1.98 -10.63
CA HIS A 321 15.36 -0.78 -11.44
C HIS A 321 13.99 -0.14 -11.26
N MET A 322 12.93 -0.95 -11.13
CA MET A 322 11.56 -0.47 -10.98
C MET A 322 11.18 -0.19 -9.51
N ALA A 323 11.58 -1.05 -8.57
CA ALA A 323 11.16 -0.95 -7.18
C ALA A 323 11.93 0.10 -6.37
N LEU A 324 13.19 0.37 -6.69
CA LEU A 324 13.99 1.34 -5.93
C LEU A 324 13.91 2.77 -6.48
N ARG A 325 13.36 2.97 -7.69
CA ARG A 325 13.30 4.28 -8.38
C ARG A 325 12.75 5.43 -7.53
N HIS A 326 11.76 5.14 -6.69
CA HIS A 326 11.06 6.11 -5.84
C HIS A 326 11.46 5.99 -4.35
N ARG A 327 12.52 5.22 -4.05
CA ARG A 327 12.97 4.89 -2.68
C ARG A 327 14.42 5.26 -2.41
N VAL A 328 15.26 5.38 -3.43
CA VAL A 328 16.68 5.75 -3.31
C VAL A 328 17.05 6.82 -4.34
N SER A 329 18.15 7.53 -4.12
CA SER A 329 18.61 8.55 -5.07
C SER A 329 19.07 7.92 -6.41
N PRO A 330 19.06 8.67 -7.52
CA PRO A 330 19.51 8.17 -8.83
C PRO A 330 20.94 7.62 -8.82
N GLU A 331 21.82 8.19 -8.01
CA GLU A 331 23.22 7.78 -7.86
C GLU A 331 23.33 6.42 -7.17
N ILE A 332 22.61 6.23 -6.06
CA ILE A 332 22.53 4.94 -5.36
C ILE A 332 21.94 3.86 -6.28
N LEU A 333 20.86 4.18 -6.99
CA LEU A 333 20.24 3.24 -7.94
C LEU A 333 21.22 2.84 -9.06
N ALA A 334 21.96 3.81 -9.61
CA ALA A 334 22.96 3.55 -10.64
C ALA A 334 24.10 2.67 -10.12
N ASP A 335 24.56 2.88 -8.89
CA ASP A 335 25.62 2.09 -8.27
C ASP A 335 25.17 0.63 -8.02
N ILE A 336 23.99 0.41 -7.41
CA ILE A 336 23.40 -0.93 -7.22
C ILE A 336 23.31 -1.67 -8.56
N LEU A 337 22.78 -1.00 -9.60
CA LEU A 337 22.64 -1.59 -10.93
C LEU A 337 24.00 -1.87 -11.59
N SER A 338 25.03 -1.09 -11.29
CA SER A 338 26.40 -1.33 -11.78
C SER A 338 27.03 -2.54 -11.09
N SER A 339 26.90 -2.65 -9.77
CA SER A 339 27.32 -3.77 -8.93
C SER A 339 26.66 -5.08 -9.38
N LEU A 340 25.37 -5.03 -9.74
CA LEU A 340 24.66 -6.18 -10.30
C LEU A 340 25.06 -6.55 -11.73
N LYS A 341 25.49 -5.59 -12.56
CA LYS A 341 25.92 -5.88 -13.94
C LYS A 341 27.37 -6.36 -14.01
N GLN A 342 28.23 -5.93 -13.09
CA GLN A 342 29.60 -6.40 -13.01
C GLN A 342 29.64 -7.85 -12.52
N LYS A 343 30.49 -8.67 -13.16
CA LYS A 343 30.80 -10.01 -12.65
C LYS A 343 31.56 -9.86 -11.34
N VAL A 344 31.32 -10.78 -10.40
CA VAL A 344 32.31 -11.07 -9.36
C VAL A 344 33.54 -11.63 -10.07
N THR A 345 34.55 -10.80 -10.27
CA THR A 345 35.93 -11.28 -10.34
C THR A 345 36.22 -11.91 -8.98
N PRO A 346 36.63 -13.19 -8.88
CA PRO A 346 36.92 -13.79 -7.59
C PRO A 346 38.17 -13.13 -6.99
N LEU A 347 37.96 -12.17 -6.08
CA LEU A 347 38.99 -11.67 -5.16
C LEU A 347 39.26 -12.72 -4.08
N PHE A 348 39.73 -13.89 -4.52
CA PHE A 348 40.32 -14.94 -3.70
C PHE A 348 41.51 -15.53 -4.45
N THR A 349 42.58 -14.74 -4.58
CA THR A 349 43.92 -15.30 -4.66
C THR A 349 44.23 -15.97 -3.31
N PRO A 350 44.63 -17.24 -3.26
CA PRO A 350 45.10 -17.85 -2.01
C PRO A 350 46.45 -17.21 -1.64
N SER A 351 46.42 -16.19 -0.78
CA SER A 351 47.64 -15.67 -0.18
C SER A 351 48.23 -16.72 0.74
N SER A 352 49.50 -17.01 0.50
CA SER A 352 50.36 -17.95 1.23
C SER A 352 50.18 -17.93 2.75
N SER A 353 50.17 -19.14 3.32
CA SER A 353 50.22 -19.41 4.76
C SER A 353 51.28 -18.57 5.51
N GLY A 354 50.83 -17.67 6.39
CA GLY A 354 51.60 -17.20 7.54
C GLY A 354 51.15 -17.95 8.81
N PRO A 355 52.04 -18.26 9.76
CA PRO A 355 51.68 -19.02 10.95
C PRO A 355 50.78 -18.21 11.90
N LEU A 356 49.76 -18.86 12.45
CA LEU A 356 48.91 -18.32 13.52
C LEU A 356 49.73 -18.19 14.82
N PRO A 357 49.54 -17.13 15.62
CA PRO A 357 50.19 -17.01 16.93
C PRO A 357 49.63 -18.04 17.92
N GLU A 358 50.52 -18.71 18.65
CA GLU A 358 50.18 -19.74 19.63
C GLU A 358 49.44 -19.17 20.85
N PHE A 359 48.22 -19.67 21.11
CA PHE A 359 47.58 -19.52 22.41
C PHE A 359 47.99 -20.68 23.32
N LYS A 360 48.75 -20.38 24.37
CA LYS A 360 49.07 -21.34 25.44
C LYS A 360 47.79 -21.85 26.11
N ARG A 361 47.66 -23.17 26.22
CA ARG A 361 46.70 -23.85 27.10
C ARG A 361 47.43 -24.40 28.32
N GLU A 362 46.92 -24.10 29.50
CA GLU A 362 47.13 -24.93 30.70
C GLU A 362 45.76 -25.45 31.18
N ASN A 363 45.80 -26.58 31.89
CA ASN A 363 44.69 -27.54 32.03
C ASN A 363 43.71 -27.16 33.16
N ALA A 364 42.38 -27.35 33.01
CA ALA A 364 41.60 -28.56 33.34
C ALA A 364 41.72 -28.99 34.83
N LEU A 365 40.70 -29.40 35.59
CA LEU A 365 39.25 -29.67 35.36
C LEU A 365 38.43 -28.86 36.44
N ASP A 366 37.10 -28.70 36.40
CA ASP A 366 36.12 -29.76 36.68
C ASP A 366 34.66 -29.44 36.29
N SER A 367 33.84 -30.49 36.22
CA SER A 367 32.49 -30.49 35.66
C SER A 367 31.40 -29.78 36.49
N ILE A 368 30.33 -29.29 35.84
CA ILE A 368 28.92 -29.68 36.09
C ILE A 368 27.93 -29.11 35.03
N LYS A 369 27.31 -30.05 34.30
CA LYS A 369 25.94 -30.11 33.73
C LYS A 369 25.26 -28.90 33.02
N SER A 370 24.94 -29.16 31.74
CA SER A 370 23.66 -28.90 31.03
C SER A 370 23.04 -27.49 30.96
N GLY A 371 22.71 -27.03 29.74
CA GLY A 371 21.57 -26.12 29.54
C GLY A 371 21.65 -25.17 28.35
N SER A 372 20.83 -25.43 27.32
CA SER A 372 20.29 -24.52 26.28
C SER A 372 20.78 -23.06 26.23
N LEU A 373 21.39 -22.67 25.09
CA LEU A 373 21.62 -21.27 24.71
C LEU A 373 20.41 -20.59 24.03
N PHE A 374 19.27 -21.28 23.88
CA PHE A 374 18.08 -20.74 23.19
C PHE A 374 17.20 -19.84 24.08
N THR A 375 17.55 -19.66 25.35
CA THR A 375 16.72 -18.96 26.36
C THR A 375 17.25 -17.57 26.76
N ARG A 376 18.05 -16.92 25.90
CA ARG A 376 18.64 -15.59 26.18
C ARG A 376 18.13 -14.41 25.35
N PHE A 377 17.25 -14.64 24.37
CA PHE A 377 16.69 -13.57 23.53
C PHE A 377 15.24 -13.16 23.85
N PHE A 378 14.49 -13.92 24.65
CA PHE A 378 13.03 -13.75 24.78
C PHE A 378 12.51 -13.14 26.11
N ASN A 379 13.39 -12.74 27.04
CA ASN A 379 13.00 -12.21 28.35
C ASN A 379 13.53 -10.76 28.59
N ALA A 380 13.50 -9.92 27.57
CA ALA A 380 13.87 -8.49 27.66
C ALA A 380 12.66 -7.53 27.76
N PHE A 381 11.46 -8.05 28.09
CA PHE A 381 10.25 -7.26 28.33
C PHE A 381 9.48 -7.79 29.54
N LYS A 382 9.87 -7.36 30.75
CA LYS A 382 9.00 -7.05 31.89
C LYS A 382 9.78 -6.43 33.07
N GLU A 383 9.29 -5.26 33.47
CA GLU A 383 9.48 -4.42 34.67
C GLU A 383 9.58 -5.13 36.06
N PRO A 384 9.76 -4.40 37.19
CA PRO A 384 10.46 -3.12 37.46
C PRO A 384 11.28 -3.07 38.80
N ARG A 385 11.71 -1.86 39.19
CA ARG A 385 11.98 -1.29 40.55
C ARG A 385 13.42 -1.08 41.06
N ALA A 386 13.73 0.22 41.15
CA ALA A 386 14.03 1.01 42.36
C ALA A 386 15.42 0.96 43.04
N ASP A 387 15.93 2.19 43.22
CA ASP A 387 16.78 2.74 44.28
C ASP A 387 18.14 2.10 44.61
N GLN A 388 19.21 2.89 44.39
CA GLN A 388 19.94 3.49 45.53
C GLN A 388 20.83 4.69 45.15
N LEU A 389 20.50 5.84 45.76
CA LEU A 389 21.38 6.80 46.45
C LEU A 389 22.74 7.26 45.84
N ASN A 390 22.82 8.60 45.70
CA ASN A 390 23.74 9.53 46.37
C ASN A 390 24.80 10.31 45.55
N GLN A 391 24.69 11.64 45.69
CA GLN A 391 25.76 12.65 45.80
C GLN A 391 26.58 12.97 44.52
N SER A 392 27.05 14.20 44.25
CA SER A 392 27.22 15.38 45.11
C SER A 392 27.21 16.74 44.35
N SER A 393 26.71 17.80 45.02
CA SER A 393 27.19 19.22 45.04
C SER A 393 27.57 20.00 43.76
N GLY A 394 27.06 21.24 43.62
CA GLY A 394 27.72 22.29 42.80
C GLY A 394 26.88 23.46 42.29
N GLN A 395 26.49 24.41 43.15
CA GLN A 395 26.01 25.78 42.80
C GLN A 395 27.05 26.81 43.35
N PRO A 396 26.97 28.17 43.15
CA PRO A 396 25.80 29.00 42.82
C PRO A 396 26.05 30.21 41.85
N GLY A 397 25.01 31.05 41.64
CA GLY A 397 25.14 32.39 41.06
C GLY A 397 23.79 33.12 40.85
N GLY A 398 23.31 33.87 41.86
CA GLY A 398 22.16 34.81 41.76
C GLY A 398 22.62 36.27 41.53
N PRO A 399 21.93 37.33 42.03
CA PRO A 399 20.71 37.33 42.88
C PRO A 399 19.68 38.47 42.62
N HIS A 400 18.68 38.56 43.52
CA HIS A 400 17.80 39.68 43.97
C HIS A 400 16.28 39.36 43.87
N VAL A 401 15.47 39.17 44.94
CA VAL A 401 15.31 39.77 46.31
C VAL A 401 14.57 41.13 46.26
N PRO A 402 13.62 41.52 47.16
CA PRO A 402 13.11 40.89 48.42
C PRO A 402 11.59 40.56 48.39
N ASP A 403 10.83 40.37 49.48
CA ASP A 403 10.86 39.44 50.65
C ASP A 403 9.61 39.69 51.56
N TYR A 404 9.08 38.70 52.29
CA TYR A 404 8.61 38.83 53.71
C TYR A 404 8.22 37.47 54.37
N ILE A 405 8.37 37.39 55.69
CA ILE A 405 8.37 36.18 56.58
C ILE A 405 7.00 36.05 57.29
N GLN A 406 6.25 34.91 57.26
CA GLN A 406 6.28 33.69 58.13
C GLN A 406 5.95 33.91 59.63
N PRO A 407 5.54 32.89 60.47
CA PRO A 407 5.38 31.43 60.25
C PRO A 407 4.07 30.77 60.82
N GLY A 408 3.88 29.44 60.67
CA GLY A 408 2.75 28.71 61.30
C GLY A 408 2.61 27.17 61.13
N LEU A 409 3.45 26.38 61.83
CA LEU A 409 3.20 25.03 62.42
C LEU A 409 2.41 23.89 61.70
N GLN A 410 3.18 22.88 61.26
CA GLN A 410 3.07 21.43 61.59
C GLN A 410 1.88 20.49 61.19
N ASN A 411 2.32 19.30 60.71
CA ASN A 411 1.75 17.94 60.85
C ASN A 411 0.69 17.37 59.87
N ARG A 412 1.24 16.83 58.76
CA ARG A 412 1.12 15.42 58.31
C ARG A 412 -0.05 14.58 58.88
N ARG A 413 -0.90 14.06 57.97
CA ARG A 413 -1.60 12.77 58.13
C ARG A 413 -1.36 11.84 56.93
N ASN A 414 -1.50 10.55 57.20
CA ASN A 414 -0.99 9.41 56.43
C ASN A 414 -1.49 9.27 54.99
N VAL A 415 -0.64 8.66 54.14
CA VAL A 415 -0.90 8.39 52.70
C VAL A 415 -1.51 6.98 52.46
N ASN A 416 -1.87 6.26 53.52
CA ASN A 416 -2.26 4.83 53.42
C ASN A 416 -3.74 4.56 53.14
N ASP A 417 -4.62 5.58 53.13
CA ASP A 417 -6.06 5.37 52.92
C ASP A 417 -6.49 5.39 51.43
N ALA A 418 -5.67 5.95 50.53
CA ALA A 418 -6.00 6.03 49.10
C ALA A 418 -5.93 4.67 48.35
N ALA A 419 -5.17 3.70 48.88
CA ALA A 419 -4.91 2.42 48.20
C ALA A 419 -5.97 1.33 48.47
N ARG A 420 -7.00 1.60 49.29
CA ARG A 420 -8.08 0.64 49.60
C ARG A 420 -9.44 0.97 48.98
N ALA A 421 -9.55 2.05 48.20
CA ALA A 421 -10.81 2.52 47.63
C ALA A 421 -11.10 2.04 46.19
N LEU A 422 -10.20 1.26 45.57
CA LEU A 422 -10.27 0.92 44.14
C LEU A 422 -10.44 -0.59 43.84
N SER A 423 -10.77 -1.40 44.85
CA SER A 423 -10.89 -2.87 44.73
C SER A 423 -12.32 -3.42 44.82
N ASP A 424 -13.36 -2.56 44.88
CA ASP A 424 -14.76 -2.96 45.11
C ASP A 424 -15.75 -2.55 43.99
N ILE A 425 -15.25 -2.10 42.83
CA ILE A 425 -16.10 -1.72 41.69
C ILE A 425 -16.51 -2.97 40.89
N SER A 426 -17.61 -3.62 41.31
CA SER A 426 -18.23 -4.70 40.53
C SER A 426 -18.86 -4.12 39.23
N PRO A 427 -18.52 -4.62 38.03
CA PRO A 427 -19.05 -4.09 36.76
C PRO A 427 -20.58 -4.11 36.67
N GLU A 428 -21.22 -5.08 37.32
CA GLU A 428 -22.68 -5.28 37.35
C GLU A 428 -23.46 -4.20 38.12
N LYS A 429 -22.76 -3.30 38.85
CA LYS A 429 -23.38 -2.22 39.64
C LYS A 429 -23.22 -0.82 39.02
N ILE A 430 -22.61 -0.72 37.84
CA ILE A 430 -22.46 0.56 37.13
C ILE A 430 -23.74 0.82 36.31
N GLN A 431 -24.60 1.71 36.82
CA GLN A 431 -25.80 2.11 36.10
C GLN A 431 -25.41 3.11 34.99
N MET A 432 -25.18 2.60 33.77
CA MET A 432 -24.91 3.44 32.60
C MET A 432 -26.17 4.23 32.21
N VAL A 433 -26.23 5.50 32.63
CA VAL A 433 -27.18 6.47 32.08
C VAL A 433 -26.55 7.10 30.85
N ALA A 434 -26.85 6.53 29.67
CA ALA A 434 -26.66 7.25 28.41
C ALA A 434 -27.51 8.54 28.45
N PRO A 435 -27.01 9.69 27.96
CA PRO A 435 -27.79 10.94 27.97
C PRO A 435 -29.11 10.75 27.20
N PRO A 436 -30.27 11.05 27.81
CA PRO A 436 -31.57 10.58 27.34
C PRO A 436 -32.17 11.50 26.26
N HIS A 437 -31.45 11.70 25.16
CA HIS A 437 -31.96 12.43 24.00
C HIS A 437 -31.90 11.55 22.75
N VAL A 438 -33.06 10.97 22.44
CA VAL A 438 -33.39 10.54 21.07
C VAL A 438 -33.09 11.69 20.13
N ALA A 439 -32.37 11.43 19.03
CA ALA A 439 -32.07 12.45 18.05
C ALA A 439 -33.38 13.05 17.51
N ARG A 440 -33.63 14.33 17.81
CA ARG A 440 -34.79 15.04 17.27
C ARG A 440 -34.62 15.21 15.76
N GLY A 441 -35.70 14.96 15.02
CA GLY A 441 -35.70 15.22 13.58
C GLY A 441 -35.43 16.70 13.31
N LEU A 442 -34.72 17.04 12.23
CA LEU A 442 -34.39 18.45 11.91
C LEU A 442 -35.66 19.32 11.81
N ALA A 443 -36.80 18.71 11.46
CA ALA A 443 -38.11 19.34 11.40
C ALA A 443 -38.67 19.80 12.76
N GLU A 444 -38.24 19.17 13.87
CA GLU A 444 -38.71 19.41 15.25
C GLU A 444 -37.94 20.53 15.96
N ILE A 445 -36.86 21.02 15.36
CA ILE A 445 -36.11 22.19 15.83
C ILE A 445 -36.84 23.45 15.35
N PRO A 446 -37.28 24.38 16.22
CA PRO A 446 -37.89 25.65 15.81
C PRO A 446 -37.01 26.43 14.83
N TYR A 447 -37.60 27.14 13.86
CA TYR A 447 -36.83 27.86 12.83
C TYR A 447 -35.85 28.89 13.43
N ALA A 448 -36.22 29.54 14.54
CA ALA A 448 -35.37 30.48 15.28
C ALA A 448 -34.08 29.83 15.82
N ASP A 449 -34.09 28.52 16.12
CA ASP A 449 -32.92 27.80 16.61
C ASP A 449 -32.04 27.25 15.47
N ARG A 450 -32.51 27.33 14.20
CA ARG A 450 -31.76 26.85 13.02
C ARG A 450 -30.84 27.89 12.40
N VAL A 451 -31.07 29.17 12.65
CA VAL A 451 -30.30 30.29 12.09
C VAL A 451 -30.10 31.34 13.18
N ARG A 452 -28.90 31.41 13.75
CA ARG A 452 -28.47 32.60 14.50
C ARG A 452 -28.22 33.73 13.50
N SER A 453 -28.68 34.93 13.82
CA SER A 453 -28.35 36.10 13.01
C SER A 453 -26.90 36.53 13.28
N GLU A 454 -26.29 37.29 12.37
CA GLU A 454 -24.91 37.79 12.58
C GLU A 454 -24.77 38.65 13.85
N GLY A 455 -25.88 39.19 14.38
CA GLY A 455 -25.90 39.92 15.65
C GLY A 455 -25.80 39.04 16.91
N ASP A 456 -26.04 37.72 16.80
CA ASP A 456 -26.02 36.77 17.92
C ASP A 456 -24.65 36.04 18.07
N LEU A 457 -23.61 36.53 17.37
CA LEU A 457 -22.28 35.92 17.27
C LEU A 457 -21.13 36.89 17.62
N LEU A 458 -21.43 38.03 18.25
CA LEU A 458 -20.46 39.04 18.73
C LEU A 458 -20.29 39.00 20.26
#